data_AF-A0A961P294-F1
#
_entry.id   AF-A0A961P294-F1
#
_cell.length_a   1.000
_cell.length_b   1.000
_cell.length_c   1.000
_cell.angle_alpha   90.00
_cell.angle_beta   90.00
_cell.angle_gamma   90.00
#
_symmetry.space_group_name_H-M   'P 1'
#
loop_
_entity.id
_entity.type
_entity.pdbx_description
1 polymer ?
#
loop_
_entity_poly.entity_id
_entity_poly.type
_entity_poly.pdbx_seq_one_letter_code
_entity_poly.pdbx_strand_id
1 'polypeptide(L)'
;YTGEDGFEVSVPAPGARGLAEALLAMEEVAPIGLGARDSLRLEAGLPLHGNDITPETTPLQAGLGWAIGKARREGPRAGGFPGAEVILGEGQIGKTPKLAGLRPEGRAPMRAHTLLFEHETGGEPVGEITSGTFGPSLAAPVAMGYLPARLSGLGTKIFGEVRGKRLPVTVTKLPFHPHSYKR
;
A
#
# COMPACT_ATOMS: atom_id res chain seq x y z
N TYR A 1 3.20 12.31 -3.20
CA TYR A 1 2.99 10.97 -2.59
C TYR A 1 1.84 11.01 -1.58
N THR A 2 0.65 11.42 -2.01
CA THR A 2 -0.51 11.66 -1.11
C THR A 2 -1.84 11.21 -1.71
N GLY A 3 -1.90 10.90 -3.01
CA GLY A 3 -3.16 10.66 -3.74
C GLY A 3 -3.83 11.93 -4.26
N GLU A 4 -3.40 13.09 -3.77
CA GLU A 4 -3.91 14.41 -4.18
C GLU A 4 -3.10 15.00 -5.35
N ASP A 5 -3.63 16.07 -5.96
CA ASP A 5 -2.85 16.93 -6.85
C ASP A 5 -1.69 17.60 -6.09
N GLY A 6 -0.62 17.94 -6.80
CA GLY A 6 0.53 18.60 -6.20
C GLY A 6 1.81 18.47 -6.99
N PHE A 7 2.86 19.09 -6.44
CA PHE A 7 4.15 19.23 -7.09
C PHE A 7 5.28 18.76 -6.16
N GLU A 8 6.37 18.29 -6.76
CA GLU A 8 7.66 18.14 -6.10
C GLU A 8 8.63 19.15 -6.74
N VAL A 9 9.27 19.98 -5.93
CA VAL A 9 10.18 21.04 -6.40
C VAL A 9 11.61 20.70 -6.01
N SER A 10 12.44 20.42 -7.02
CA SER A 10 13.88 20.25 -6.83
C SER A 10 14.57 21.61 -6.95
N VAL A 11 15.28 22.03 -5.92
CA VAL A 11 15.94 23.33 -5.81
C VAL A 11 17.37 23.17 -5.28
N PRO A 12 18.36 23.95 -5.75
CA PRO A 12 19.69 23.97 -5.15
C PRO A 12 19.64 24.30 -3.66
N ALA A 13 20.50 23.67 -2.86
CA ALA A 13 20.52 23.83 -1.41
C ALA A 13 20.52 25.30 -0.92
N PRO A 14 21.26 26.24 -1.55
CA PRO A 14 21.21 27.65 -1.15
C PRO A 14 19.84 28.31 -1.29
N GLY A 15 18.98 27.84 -2.20
CA GLY A 15 17.64 28.38 -2.44
C GLY A 15 16.52 27.71 -1.65
N ALA A 16 16.80 26.57 -1.00
CA ALA A 16 15.77 25.75 -0.36
C ALA A 16 15.02 26.48 0.76
N ARG A 17 15.74 27.22 1.61
CA ARG A 17 15.15 27.99 2.71
C ARG A 17 14.20 29.07 2.20
N GLY A 18 14.66 29.88 1.25
CA GLY A 18 13.86 30.97 0.69
C GLY A 18 12.59 30.48 -0.01
N LEU A 19 12.68 29.36 -0.75
CA LEU A 19 11.51 28.72 -1.34
C LEU A 19 10.51 28.25 -0.27
N ALA A 20 10.98 27.57 0.77
CA ALA A 20 10.12 27.06 1.83
C ALA A 20 9.43 28.19 2.61
N GLU A 21 10.16 29.24 2.98
CA GLU A 21 9.61 30.42 3.67
C GLU A 21 8.58 31.15 2.80
N ALA A 22 8.83 31.28 1.49
CA ALA A 22 7.88 31.90 0.56
C ALA A 22 6.58 31.10 0.43
N LEU A 23 6.65 29.76 0.40
CA LEU A 23 5.46 28.91 0.38
C LEU A 23 4.69 28.98 1.70
N LEU A 24 5.41 28.93 2.84
CA LEU A 24 4.79 29.01 4.18
C LEU A 24 4.19 30.38 4.51
N ALA A 25 4.48 31.41 3.72
CA ALA A 25 3.84 32.71 3.83
C ALA A 25 2.43 32.75 3.19
N MET A 26 2.06 31.74 2.41
CA MET A 26 0.71 31.58 1.85
C MET A 26 -0.24 31.01 2.90
N GLU A 27 -1.44 31.56 3.03
CA GLU A 27 -2.41 31.18 4.09
C GLU A 27 -2.84 29.70 3.97
N GLU A 28 -2.86 29.17 2.75
CA GLU A 28 -3.28 27.81 2.42
C GLU A 28 -2.22 26.74 2.72
N VAL A 29 -1.00 27.14 3.09
CA VAL A 29 0.14 26.24 3.22
C VAL A 29 0.50 26.01 4.69
N ALA A 30 0.48 24.74 5.09
CA ALA A 30 0.97 24.29 6.39
C ALA A 30 2.03 23.20 6.22
N PRO A 31 3.07 23.17 7.08
CA PRO A 31 4.03 22.08 7.07
C PRO A 31 3.38 20.80 7.60
N ILE A 32 3.73 19.67 7.00
CA ILE A 32 3.29 18.36 7.48
C ILE A 32 4.49 17.50 7.89
N GLY A 33 4.32 16.73 8.97
CA GLY A 33 5.30 15.77 9.43
C GLY A 33 5.15 14.38 8.80
N LEU A 34 6.04 13.47 9.18
CA LEU A 34 6.05 12.10 8.66
C LEU A 34 4.80 11.29 9.01
N GLY A 35 4.20 11.52 10.18
CA GLY A 35 2.96 10.83 10.56
C GLY A 35 1.79 11.14 9.61
N ALA A 36 1.63 12.41 9.23
CA ALA A 36 0.62 12.81 8.25
C ALA A 36 0.94 12.23 6.86
N ARG A 37 2.21 12.31 6.41
CA ARG A 37 2.67 11.70 5.16
C ARG A 37 2.33 10.20 5.08
N ASP A 38 2.57 9.45 6.15
CA ASP A 38 2.28 8.00 6.20
C ASP A 38 0.77 7.70 6.15
N SER A 39 -0.05 8.51 6.82
CA SER A 39 -1.51 8.35 6.71
C SER A 39 -2.04 8.65 5.30
N LEU A 40 -1.58 9.74 4.67
CA LEU A 40 -2.02 10.15 3.34
C LEU A 40 -1.65 9.12 2.27
N ARG A 41 -0.40 8.66 2.26
CA ARG A 41 0.05 7.65 1.28
C ARG A 41 -0.70 6.33 1.46
N LEU A 42 -1.00 5.94 2.69
CA LEU A 42 -1.69 4.69 2.98
C LEU A 42 -3.15 4.77 2.54
N GLU A 43 -3.85 5.87 2.84
CA GLU A 43 -5.20 6.13 2.32
C GLU A 43 -5.22 6.14 0.78
N ALA A 44 -4.19 6.70 0.15
CA ALA A 44 -4.01 6.68 -1.30
C ALA A 44 -3.57 5.30 -1.86
N GLY A 45 -3.42 4.28 -1.03
CA GLY A 45 -3.04 2.92 -1.45
C GLY A 45 -1.65 2.83 -2.08
N LEU A 46 -0.72 3.70 -1.68
CA LEU A 46 0.63 3.76 -2.23
C LEU A 46 1.58 2.91 -1.36
N PRO A 47 2.23 1.87 -1.94
CA PRO A 47 3.21 1.05 -1.23
C PRO A 47 4.42 1.86 -0.76
N LEU A 48 4.91 1.56 0.44
CA LEU A 48 6.14 2.09 1.02
C LEU A 48 7.25 1.03 0.96
N HIS A 49 8.36 1.34 0.32
CA HIS A 49 9.52 0.44 0.27
C HIS A 49 10.11 0.23 1.67
N GLY A 50 10.43 -1.02 2.01
CA GLY A 50 10.83 -1.45 3.34
C GLY A 50 9.66 -1.90 4.22
N ASN A 51 8.42 -1.66 3.78
CA ASN A 51 7.20 -2.11 4.45
C ASN A 51 6.36 -2.99 3.51
N ASP A 52 5.75 -2.37 2.51
CA ASP A 52 4.78 -3.02 1.61
C ASP A 52 5.45 -3.63 0.38
N ILE A 53 6.65 -3.17 0.04
CA ILE A 53 7.50 -3.75 -0.99
C ILE A 53 8.93 -3.85 -0.46
N THR A 54 9.56 -4.99 -0.69
CA THR A 54 10.92 -5.32 -0.27
C THR A 54 11.64 -6.05 -1.42
N PRO A 55 12.96 -6.29 -1.32
CA PRO A 55 13.68 -7.10 -2.31
C PRO A 55 13.09 -8.50 -2.54
N GLU A 56 12.32 -9.02 -1.59
CA GLU A 56 11.66 -10.33 -1.63
C GLU A 56 10.29 -10.30 -2.31
N THR A 57 9.72 -9.11 -2.54
CA THR A 57 8.39 -8.96 -3.16
C THR A 57 8.49 -8.64 -4.64
N THR A 58 7.71 -9.33 -5.47
CA THR A 58 7.66 -9.05 -6.91
C THR A 58 6.67 -7.91 -7.23
N PRO A 59 6.81 -7.24 -8.39
CA PRO A 59 5.83 -6.25 -8.83
C PRO A 59 4.41 -6.82 -8.99
N LEU A 60 4.26 -8.10 -9.36
CA LEU A 60 2.93 -8.70 -9.50
C LEU A 60 2.29 -8.98 -8.15
N GLN A 61 3.08 -9.45 -7.17
CA GLN A 61 2.65 -9.58 -5.78
C GLN A 61 2.14 -8.24 -5.22
N ALA A 62 2.85 -7.15 -5.49
CA ALA A 62 2.52 -5.82 -5.00
C ALA A 62 1.38 -5.11 -5.77
N GLY A 63 0.79 -5.74 -6.79
CA GLY A 63 -0.21 -5.07 -7.66
C GLY A 63 0.37 -3.98 -8.57
N LEU A 64 1.69 -3.96 -8.76
CA LEU A 64 2.45 -2.98 -9.53
C LEU A 64 2.78 -3.45 -10.96
N GLY A 65 2.14 -4.51 -11.45
CA GLY A 65 2.32 -5.02 -12.81
C GLY A 65 2.04 -3.99 -13.92
N TRP A 66 1.28 -2.93 -13.62
CA TRP A 66 1.04 -1.80 -14.52
C TRP A 66 2.31 -1.03 -14.88
N ALA A 67 3.31 -1.01 -14.00
CA ALA A 67 4.60 -0.36 -14.23
C ALA A 67 5.46 -1.12 -15.25
N ILE A 68 5.15 -2.40 -15.50
CA ILE A 68 5.83 -3.19 -16.53
C ILE A 68 5.15 -2.88 -17.87
N GLY A 69 5.86 -2.15 -18.73
CA GLY A 69 5.38 -1.79 -20.06
C GLY A 69 4.92 -3.03 -20.87
N LYS A 70 3.83 -2.89 -21.63
CA LYS A 70 3.19 -3.98 -22.38
C LYS A 70 4.19 -4.82 -23.19
N ALA A 71 5.07 -4.17 -23.95
CA ALA A 71 6.06 -4.85 -24.78
C ALA A 71 7.11 -5.67 -24.01
N ARG A 72 7.26 -5.44 -22.70
CA ARG A 72 8.13 -6.24 -21.82
C ARG A 72 7.40 -7.41 -21.17
N ARG A 73 6.06 -7.36 -21.11
CA ARG A 73 5.21 -8.44 -20.60
C ARG A 73 4.91 -9.50 -21.65
N GLU A 74 4.75 -9.09 -22.91
CA GLU A 74 4.30 -9.98 -23.99
C GLU A 74 4.93 -9.64 -25.35
N GLY A 75 4.87 -10.60 -26.27
CA GLY A 75 5.37 -10.46 -27.64
C GLY A 75 6.90 -10.62 -27.79
N PRO A 76 7.47 -10.22 -28.93
CA PRO A 76 8.87 -10.51 -29.28
C PRO A 76 9.93 -9.87 -28.36
N ARG A 77 9.54 -8.86 -27.57
CA ARG A 77 10.41 -8.15 -26.62
C ARG A 77 10.10 -8.48 -25.16
N ALA A 78 9.29 -9.52 -24.93
CA ALA A 78 8.96 -9.98 -23.58
C ALA A 78 10.24 -10.35 -22.82
N GLY A 79 10.25 -10.06 -21.51
CA GLY A 79 11.40 -10.29 -20.67
C GLY A 79 12.57 -9.34 -20.93
N GLY A 80 13.80 -9.80 -20.69
CA GLY A 80 15.04 -9.00 -20.83
C GLY A 80 15.25 -7.95 -19.73
N PHE A 81 14.53 -8.05 -18.62
CA PHE A 81 14.69 -7.21 -17.43
C PHE A 81 15.02 -8.10 -16.22
N PRO A 82 15.66 -7.56 -15.16
CA PRO A 82 16.01 -8.34 -13.99
C PRO A 82 14.79 -9.06 -13.38
N GLY A 83 14.90 -10.37 -13.15
CA GLY A 83 13.82 -11.18 -12.58
C GLY A 83 12.66 -11.52 -13.52
N ALA A 84 12.78 -11.26 -14.83
CA ALA A 84 11.69 -11.45 -15.80
C ALA A 84 11.06 -12.86 -15.79
N GLU A 85 11.86 -13.92 -15.69
CA GLU A 85 11.33 -15.29 -15.71
C GLU A 85 10.39 -15.56 -14.53
N VAL A 86 10.78 -15.15 -13.32
CA VAL A 86 9.97 -15.27 -12.10
C VAL A 86 8.71 -14.41 -12.23
N ILE A 87 8.89 -13.13 -12.55
CA ILE A 87 7.80 -12.14 -12.59
C ILE A 87 6.75 -12.51 -13.65
N LEU A 88 7.16 -12.93 -14.85
CA LEU A 88 6.22 -13.31 -15.90
C LEU A 88 5.58 -14.67 -15.64
N GLY A 89 6.28 -15.60 -14.98
CA GLY A 89 5.72 -16.90 -14.57
C GLY A 89 4.60 -16.78 -13.52
N GLU A 90 4.73 -15.86 -12.56
CA GLU A 90 3.70 -15.60 -11.55
C GLU A 90 2.35 -15.20 -12.14
N GLY A 91 2.36 -14.41 -13.23
CA GLY A 91 1.15 -13.98 -13.93
C GLY A 91 0.32 -15.12 -14.51
N GLN A 92 0.94 -16.27 -14.78
CA GLN A 92 0.28 -17.44 -15.36
C GLN A 92 -0.30 -18.38 -14.29
N ILE A 93 0.35 -18.47 -13.13
CA ILE A 93 0.03 -19.49 -12.11
C ILE A 93 -1.09 -19.03 -11.18
N GLY A 94 -1.33 -17.72 -11.03
CA GLY A 94 -2.50 -17.16 -10.31
C GLY A 94 -2.58 -17.47 -8.81
N LYS A 95 -1.58 -18.16 -8.25
CA LYS A 95 -1.50 -18.58 -6.83
C LYS A 95 -0.63 -17.66 -5.98
N THR A 96 0.01 -16.68 -6.61
CA THR A 96 0.96 -15.79 -5.96
C THR A 96 0.29 -14.93 -4.89
N PRO A 97 0.88 -14.77 -3.69
CA PRO A 97 0.38 -13.83 -2.68
C PRO A 97 0.21 -12.42 -3.25
N LYS A 98 -0.75 -11.68 -2.73
CA LYS A 98 -1.08 -10.34 -3.21
C LYS A 98 -1.13 -9.35 -2.06
N LEU A 99 -0.57 -8.17 -2.29
CA LEU A 99 -0.79 -7.01 -1.44
C LEU A 99 -2.26 -6.59 -1.60
N ALA A 100 -2.97 -6.50 -0.48
CA ALA A 100 -4.38 -6.15 -0.41
C ALA A 100 -4.60 -4.94 0.49
N GLY A 101 -5.62 -4.14 0.17
CA GLY A 101 -6.16 -3.16 1.11
C GLY A 101 -7.02 -3.85 2.16
N LEU A 102 -6.88 -3.45 3.41
CA LEU A 102 -7.49 -4.07 4.57
C LEU A 102 -8.17 -3.01 5.43
N ARG A 103 -9.43 -3.25 5.82
CA ARG A 103 -10.21 -2.39 6.71
C ARG A 103 -10.55 -3.15 8.00
N PRO A 104 -9.82 -2.92 9.10
CA PRO A 104 -10.23 -3.40 10.42
C PRO A 104 -11.62 -2.86 10.80
N GLU A 105 -12.50 -3.71 11.34
CA GLU A 105 -13.88 -3.31 11.67
C GLU A 105 -13.99 -2.50 12.99
N GLY A 106 -12.92 -2.46 13.79
CA GLY A 106 -12.85 -1.72 15.06
C GLY A 106 -12.30 -0.29 14.92
N ARG A 107 -12.12 0.41 16.07
CA ARG A 107 -11.52 1.75 16.10
C ARG A 107 -9.99 1.73 16.13
N ALA A 108 -9.40 0.65 16.66
CA ALA A 108 -7.96 0.55 16.82
C ALA A 108 -7.29 0.13 15.49
N PRO A 109 -6.27 0.85 15.03
CA PRO A 109 -5.47 0.41 13.90
C PRO A 109 -4.73 -0.89 14.22
N MET A 110 -4.70 -1.79 13.25
CA MET A 110 -3.75 -2.89 13.24
C MET A 110 -2.45 -2.39 12.63
N ARG A 111 -1.31 -2.65 13.28
CA ARG A 111 -0.01 -2.13 12.86
C ARG A 111 0.71 -3.13 11.95
N ALA A 112 1.81 -2.69 11.35
CA ALA A 112 2.77 -3.58 10.71
C ALA A 112 3.10 -4.78 11.63
N HIS A 113 3.33 -5.94 11.03
CA HIS A 113 3.59 -7.21 11.70
C HIS A 113 2.40 -7.84 12.43
N THR A 114 1.18 -7.30 12.25
CA THR A 114 -0.03 -7.99 12.70
C THR A 114 -0.28 -9.19 11.81
N LEU A 115 -0.23 -10.40 12.39
CA LEU A 115 -0.52 -11.65 11.69
C LEU A 115 -2.00 -11.72 11.30
N LEU A 116 -2.25 -12.22 10.09
CA LEU A 116 -3.58 -12.41 9.51
C LEU A 116 -3.96 -13.89 9.52
N PHE A 117 -5.23 -14.16 9.76
CA PHE A 117 -5.80 -15.51 9.88
C PHE A 117 -7.11 -15.61 9.11
N GLU A 118 -7.39 -16.78 8.56
CA GLU A 118 -8.63 -17.06 7.83
C GLU A 118 -9.84 -17.19 8.78
N HIS A 119 -9.62 -17.64 10.01
CA HIS A 119 -10.67 -17.90 11.00
C HIS A 119 -10.41 -17.17 12.32
N GLU A 120 -11.48 -16.88 13.06
CA GLU A 120 -11.42 -16.22 14.37
C GLU A 120 -10.71 -17.08 15.43
N THR A 121 -10.77 -18.41 15.30
CA THR A 121 -10.14 -19.36 16.22
C THR A 121 -9.44 -20.47 15.45
N GLY A 122 -8.24 -20.86 15.90
CA GLY A 122 -7.48 -21.99 15.34
C GLY A 122 -6.88 -21.72 13.95
N GLY A 123 -6.04 -22.63 13.46
CA GLY A 123 -5.33 -22.48 12.19
C GLY A 123 -4.13 -21.53 12.24
N GLU A 124 -3.25 -21.73 11.28
CA GLU A 124 -1.99 -21.00 11.12
C GLU A 124 -2.19 -19.61 10.50
N PRO A 125 -1.23 -18.67 10.69
CA PRO A 125 -1.23 -17.41 9.99
C PRO A 125 -1.24 -17.61 8.46
N VAL A 126 -2.07 -16.85 7.77
CA VAL A 126 -2.18 -16.88 6.30
C VAL A 126 -1.47 -15.69 5.64
N GLY A 127 -1.09 -14.68 6.42
CA GLY A 127 -0.47 -13.47 5.91
C GLY A 127 -0.11 -12.50 7.03
N GLU A 128 0.28 -11.29 6.65
CA GLU A 128 0.74 -10.26 7.59
C GLU A 128 0.41 -8.86 7.07
N ILE A 129 0.06 -7.96 7.99
CA ILE A 129 -0.06 -6.52 7.72
C ILE A 129 1.33 -5.90 7.59
N THR A 130 1.58 -5.20 6.50
CA THR A 130 2.86 -4.51 6.21
C THR A 130 2.83 -3.04 6.62
N SER A 131 1.65 -2.40 6.53
CA SER A 131 1.41 -1.01 6.91
C SER A 131 0.04 -0.87 7.54
N GLY A 132 -0.09 -0.04 8.57
CA GLY A 132 -1.40 0.17 9.18
C GLY A 132 -1.48 1.38 10.10
N THR A 133 -2.45 2.25 9.81
CA THR A 133 -2.69 3.46 10.58
C THR A 133 -4.15 3.85 10.67
N PHE A 134 -4.43 4.90 11.43
CA PHE A 134 -5.74 5.53 11.40
C PHE A 134 -5.78 6.47 10.19
N GLY A 135 -6.76 6.29 9.31
CA GLY A 135 -7.01 7.17 8.17
C GLY A 135 -7.94 8.32 8.58
N PRO A 136 -7.44 9.57 8.68
CA PRO A 136 -8.26 10.70 9.12
C PRO A 136 -9.40 11.02 8.15
N SER A 137 -9.18 10.89 6.83
CA SER A 137 -10.18 11.20 5.80
C SER A 137 -11.35 10.22 5.83
N LEU A 138 -11.09 8.99 6.29
CA LEU A 138 -12.08 7.92 6.39
C LEU A 138 -12.69 7.79 7.79
N ALA A 139 -12.14 8.52 8.77
CA ALA A 139 -12.41 8.35 10.19
C ALA A 139 -12.35 6.87 10.67
N ALA A 140 -11.44 6.08 10.09
CA ALA A 140 -11.37 4.64 10.29
C ALA A 140 -9.94 4.11 10.15
N PRO A 141 -9.59 2.98 10.79
CA PRO A 141 -8.31 2.34 10.53
C PRO A 141 -8.25 1.76 9.11
N VAL A 142 -7.07 1.86 8.52
CA VAL A 142 -6.71 1.31 7.21
C VAL A 142 -5.37 0.60 7.31
N ALA A 143 -5.21 -0.47 6.55
CA ALA A 143 -3.98 -1.25 6.51
C ALA A 143 -3.74 -1.85 5.12
N MET A 144 -2.48 -2.12 4.79
CA MET A 144 -2.12 -2.99 3.68
C MET A 144 -1.42 -4.23 4.23
N GLY A 145 -1.55 -5.35 3.52
CA GLY A 145 -0.90 -6.60 3.91
C GLY A 145 -0.95 -7.63 2.80
N TYR A 146 -0.10 -8.64 2.91
CA TYR A 146 -0.05 -9.75 1.95
C TYR A 146 -0.98 -10.87 2.36
N LEU A 147 -1.74 -11.37 1.40
CA LEU A 147 -2.62 -12.53 1.55
C LEU A 147 -2.40 -13.53 0.42
N PRO A 148 -2.69 -14.82 0.62
CA PRO A 148 -2.74 -15.79 -0.46
C PRO A 148 -3.81 -15.37 -1.46
N ALA A 149 -3.61 -15.65 -2.75
CA ALA A 149 -4.53 -15.23 -3.80
C ALA A 149 -6.01 -15.60 -3.50
N ARG A 150 -6.26 -16.79 -2.92
CA ARG A 150 -7.61 -17.27 -2.57
C ARG A 150 -8.35 -16.40 -1.55
N LEU A 151 -7.62 -15.63 -0.72
CA LEU A 151 -8.17 -14.77 0.33
C LEU A 151 -8.09 -13.28 -0.02
N SER A 152 -7.55 -12.92 -1.18
CA SER A 152 -7.33 -11.52 -1.59
C SER A 152 -8.54 -10.88 -2.29
N GLY A 153 -9.68 -11.57 -2.37
CA GLY A 153 -10.90 -11.07 -3.00
C GLY A 153 -11.56 -9.95 -2.20
N LEU A 154 -12.11 -8.95 -2.86
CA LEU A 154 -12.84 -7.85 -2.21
C LEU A 154 -14.02 -8.37 -1.38
N GLY A 155 -14.22 -7.82 -0.19
CA GLY A 155 -15.26 -8.24 0.76
C GLY A 155 -14.92 -9.49 1.57
N THR A 156 -13.79 -10.14 1.30
CA THR A 156 -13.34 -11.30 2.10
C THR A 156 -13.11 -10.88 3.54
N LYS A 157 -13.75 -11.58 4.48
CA LYS A 157 -13.53 -11.40 5.92
C LYS A 157 -12.39 -12.31 6.38
N ILE A 158 -11.42 -11.71 7.05
CA ILE A 158 -10.29 -12.37 7.71
C ILE A 158 -10.12 -11.77 9.10
N PHE A 159 -9.09 -12.19 9.83
CA PHE A 159 -8.86 -11.75 11.19
C PHE A 159 -7.40 -11.35 11.42
N GLY A 160 -7.16 -10.21 12.06
CA GLY A 160 -5.84 -9.80 12.52
C GLY A 160 -5.68 -10.03 14.02
N GLU A 161 -4.56 -10.59 14.45
CA GLU A 161 -4.31 -10.86 15.87
C GLU A 161 -3.71 -9.64 16.59
N VAL A 162 -4.49 -9.06 17.49
CA VAL A 162 -4.09 -7.89 18.28
C VAL A 162 -4.15 -8.28 19.75
N ARG A 163 -2.98 -8.26 20.42
CA ARG A 163 -2.84 -8.57 21.85
C ARG A 163 -3.49 -9.92 22.24
N GLY A 164 -3.26 -10.94 21.42
CA GLY A 164 -3.77 -12.31 21.64
C GLY A 164 -5.25 -12.51 21.31
N LYS A 165 -5.91 -11.52 20.70
CA LYS A 165 -7.29 -11.64 20.22
C LYS A 165 -7.35 -11.42 18.71
N ARG A 166 -8.04 -12.30 18.01
CA ARG A 166 -8.30 -12.15 16.58
C ARG A 166 -9.49 -11.22 16.37
N LEU A 167 -9.26 -10.11 15.69
CA LEU A 167 -10.27 -9.09 15.41
C LEU A 167 -10.55 -9.06 13.90
N PRO A 168 -11.81 -8.85 13.49
CA PRO A 168 -12.18 -8.93 12.09
C PRO A 168 -11.62 -7.78 11.24
N VAL A 169 -11.22 -8.14 10.02
CA VAL A 169 -10.70 -7.26 8.97
C VAL A 169 -11.34 -7.66 7.65
N THR A 170 -11.80 -6.67 6.88
CA THR A 170 -12.35 -6.89 5.55
C THR A 170 -11.35 -6.50 4.48
N VAL A 171 -11.14 -7.36 3.48
CA VAL A 171 -10.38 -7.01 2.28
C VAL A 171 -11.16 -5.97 1.47
N THR A 172 -10.54 -4.84 1.18
CA THR A 172 -11.17 -3.71 0.48
C THR A 172 -10.33 -3.23 -0.69
N LYS A 173 -10.98 -2.47 -1.57
CA LYS A 173 -10.36 -1.90 -2.75
C LYS A 173 -9.39 -0.79 -2.34
N LEU A 174 -8.23 -0.76 -3.01
CA LEU A 174 -7.32 0.39 -3.00
C LEU A 174 -7.59 1.29 -4.23
N PRO A 175 -7.39 2.61 -4.13
CA PRO A 175 -7.06 3.34 -2.90
C PRO A 175 -8.28 3.40 -1.94
N PHE A 176 -8.04 3.66 -0.65
CA PHE A 176 -9.14 3.82 0.31
C PHE A 176 -9.81 5.18 0.17
N HIS A 177 -9.02 6.22 -0.12
CA HIS A 177 -9.49 7.54 -0.51
C HIS A 177 -9.25 7.74 -2.02
N PRO A 178 -10.25 8.19 -2.80
CA PRO A 178 -10.07 8.42 -4.23
C PRO A 178 -8.91 9.37 -4.54
N HIS A 179 -8.18 9.11 -5.63
CA HIS A 179 -7.15 10.04 -6.09
C HIS A 179 -7.78 11.26 -6.76
N SER A 180 -7.16 12.43 -6.57
CA SER A 180 -7.59 13.71 -7.16
C SER A 180 -6.63 14.24 -8.24
N TYR A 181 -5.82 13.36 -8.85
CA TYR A 181 -4.80 13.77 -9.82
C TYR A 181 -5.38 14.62 -10.96
N LYS A 182 -4.73 15.75 -11.23
CA LYS A 182 -5.02 16.54 -12.43
C LYS A 182 -4.64 15.75 -13.68
N ARG A 183 -5.55 15.69 -14.66
CA ARG A 183 -5.37 15.00 -15.94
C ARG A 183 -5.43 15.98 -17.10
#